data_AF-A0A7K0PJ67-F1
#
_entry.id   AF-A0A7K0PJ67-F1
#
_cell.length_a   1.000
_cell.length_b   1.000
_cell.length_c   1.000
_cell.angle_alpha   90.00
_cell.angle_beta   90.00
_cell.angle_gamma   90.00
#
_symmetry.space_group_name_H-M   'P 1'
#
loop_
_entity.id
_entity.type
_entity.pdbx_description
1 polymer ?
#
loop_
_entity_poly.entity_id
_entity_poly.type
_entity_poly.pdbx_seq_one_letter_code
_entity_poly.pdbx_strand_id
1 'polypeptide(L)'
;TNTALTDDGDVWWEGLTEETPAHLIDWHGNDWTPDSATPAAHPNSRFTVSAAQAPSIAPNWEDPAGVPIDAFLFGGRRATVLPLVREATSWEHGVFLGATMSSEQTAAAFGKVGQLRFDPFAQLPFAGYNLGDYMNHWLKLGRSADEAKLPKIFYVNWFRKDEDGRFIWPGFGENSRVLEWIFRRTEGKADAVETPIGLVPRAEDLNIEGLDISREALEGLLTVDEAAVAAELPQIEEYLATYGDALPAEISAQLDSLKAALNA
;
A
#
# COMPACT_ATOMS: atom_id res chain seq x y z
N THR A 1 -3.23 17.31 19.02
CA THR A 1 -4.59 17.83 18.73
C THR A 1 -5.60 16.72 18.79
N ASN A 2 -6.65 16.88 19.61
CA ASN A 2 -7.77 15.95 19.80
C ASN A 2 -7.40 14.55 20.32
N THR A 3 -6.31 14.44 21.09
CA THR A 3 -6.00 13.27 21.91
C THR A 3 -6.72 13.37 23.25
N ALA A 4 -6.80 12.27 24.01
CA ALA A 4 -7.21 12.32 25.41
C ALA A 4 -6.09 12.89 26.29
N LEU A 5 -6.44 13.30 27.52
CA LEU A 5 -5.54 13.76 28.57
C LEU A 5 -5.60 12.79 29.75
N THR A 6 -4.45 12.36 30.25
CA THR A 6 -4.33 11.54 31.46
C THR A 6 -4.43 12.40 32.72
N ASP A 7 -4.73 11.77 33.86
CA ASP A 7 -4.88 12.47 35.15
C ASP A 7 -3.58 13.16 35.64
N ASP A 8 -2.41 12.68 35.19
CA ASP A 8 -1.10 13.25 35.47
C ASP A 8 -0.63 14.29 34.42
N GLY A 9 -1.49 14.61 33.45
CA GLY A 9 -1.27 15.70 32.49
C GLY A 9 -0.52 15.30 31.21
N ASP A 10 -0.42 14.01 30.90
CA ASP A 10 0.10 13.49 29.65
C ASP A 10 -1.02 13.19 28.63
N VAL A 11 -0.66 12.73 27.44
CA VAL A 11 -1.60 12.41 26.35
C VAL A 11 -1.91 10.92 26.28
N TRP A 12 -3.10 10.59 25.81
CA TRP A 12 -3.48 9.21 25.50
C TRP A 12 -4.32 9.09 24.23
N TRP A 13 -4.25 7.93 23.57
CA TRP A 13 -5.11 7.53 22.47
C TRP A 13 -5.23 6.00 22.42
N GLU A 14 -6.22 5.50 21.69
CA GLU A 14 -6.48 4.07 21.57
C GLU A 14 -5.25 3.31 21.03
N GLY A 15 -4.83 2.28 21.78
CA GLY A 15 -3.68 1.45 21.44
C GLY A 15 -2.31 2.01 21.82
N LEU A 16 -2.25 3.13 22.54
CA LEU A 16 -0.96 3.67 23.04
C LEU A 16 -0.33 2.76 24.10
N THR A 17 -1.13 2.20 24.99
CA THR A 17 -0.70 1.34 26.11
C THR A 17 -1.37 -0.03 26.02
N GLU A 18 -0.72 -1.06 26.58
CA GLU A 18 -1.32 -2.40 26.69
C GLU A 18 -2.54 -2.38 27.62
N GLU A 19 -2.41 -1.69 28.76
CA GLU A 19 -3.49 -1.48 29.70
C GLU A 19 -4.14 -0.11 29.47
N THR A 20 -5.44 -0.10 29.23
CA THR A 20 -6.23 1.13 29.10
C THR A 20 -6.34 1.82 30.46
N PRO A 21 -6.02 3.13 30.57
CA PRO A 21 -6.19 3.89 31.80
C PRO A 21 -7.64 3.84 32.31
N ALA A 22 -7.81 3.74 33.63
CA ALA A 22 -9.13 3.67 34.25
C ALA A 22 -9.94 4.97 34.08
N HIS A 23 -9.24 6.09 33.95
CA HIS A 23 -9.83 7.42 33.78
C HIS A 23 -8.97 8.28 32.85
N LEU A 24 -9.62 9.09 32.03
CA LEU A 24 -9.05 10.09 31.12
C LEU A 24 -10.01 11.27 30.99
N ILE A 25 -9.54 12.38 30.46
CA ILE A 25 -10.40 13.41 29.84
C ILE A 25 -10.37 13.20 28.33
N ASP A 26 -11.54 13.00 27.71
CA ASP A 26 -11.64 12.79 26.26
C ASP A 26 -11.32 14.07 25.46
N TRP A 27 -11.23 13.91 24.14
CA TRP A 27 -10.96 15.00 23.21
C TRP A 27 -12.05 16.09 23.14
N HIS A 28 -13.22 15.87 23.76
CA HIS A 28 -14.27 16.87 23.95
C HIS A 28 -14.16 17.59 25.30
N GLY A 29 -13.32 17.13 26.21
CA GLY A 29 -13.16 17.67 27.56
C GLY A 29 -14.05 17.01 28.62
N ASN A 30 -14.63 15.84 28.37
CA ASN A 30 -15.45 15.10 29.33
C ASN A 30 -14.66 14.00 30.03
N ASP A 31 -15.07 13.59 31.23
CA ASP A 31 -14.57 12.39 31.87
C ASP A 31 -14.83 11.15 30.99
N TRP A 32 -13.82 10.30 30.86
CA TRP A 32 -13.83 9.11 30.04
C TRP A 32 -13.28 7.91 30.82
N THR A 33 -13.89 6.76 30.60
CA THR A 33 -13.46 5.48 31.17
C THR A 33 -13.49 4.41 30.08
N PRO A 34 -12.87 3.24 30.28
CA PRO A 34 -12.96 2.13 29.33
C PRO A 34 -14.40 1.67 29.01
N ASP A 35 -15.36 1.97 29.87
CA ASP A 35 -16.79 1.66 29.68
C ASP A 35 -17.53 2.71 28.83
N SER A 36 -16.89 3.81 28.47
CA SER A 36 -17.48 4.87 27.64
C SER A 36 -17.80 4.37 26.23
N ALA A 37 -18.95 4.78 25.69
CA ALA A 37 -19.42 4.35 24.38
C ALA A 37 -18.66 4.96 23.19
N THR A 38 -17.85 6.00 23.44
CA THR A 38 -17.11 6.74 22.41
C THR A 38 -15.60 6.64 22.65
N PRO A 39 -14.76 6.72 21.60
CA PRO A 39 -13.31 6.83 21.75
C PRO A 39 -12.89 8.02 22.64
N ALA A 40 -11.80 7.86 23.38
CA ALA A 40 -11.18 8.92 24.19
C ALA A 40 -10.48 9.95 23.30
N ALA A 41 -9.81 9.51 22.23
CA ALA A 41 -9.22 10.38 21.22
C ALA A 41 -10.07 10.40 19.94
N HIS A 42 -10.05 11.50 19.21
CA HIS A 42 -10.69 11.54 17.89
C HIS A 42 -9.97 10.54 16.95
N PRO A 43 -10.67 9.76 16.09
CA PRO A 43 -10.02 8.81 15.17
C PRO A 43 -9.05 9.43 14.15
N ASN A 44 -9.15 10.74 13.92
CA ASN A 44 -8.21 11.54 13.12
C ASN A 44 -7.39 12.51 13.99
N SER A 45 -7.19 12.20 15.28
CA SER A 45 -6.29 12.95 16.16
C SER A 45 -4.86 12.92 15.62
N ARG A 46 -4.06 13.95 15.96
CA ARG A 46 -2.74 14.17 15.37
C ARG A 46 -1.74 14.68 16.40
N PHE A 47 -0.49 14.28 16.24
CA PHE A 47 0.66 14.97 16.83
C PHE A 47 1.32 15.86 15.76
N THR A 48 1.88 16.98 16.18
CA THR A 48 2.69 17.87 15.34
C THR A 48 4.02 18.09 16.04
N VAL A 49 5.11 17.66 15.41
CA VAL A 49 6.46 17.71 15.98
C VAL A 49 7.45 18.12 14.88
N SER A 50 8.59 18.70 15.26
CA SER A 50 9.65 19.02 14.30
C SER A 50 10.28 17.75 13.75
N ALA A 51 10.41 17.64 12.42
CA ALA A 51 11.10 16.53 11.77
C ALA A 51 12.53 16.36 12.27
N ALA A 52 13.22 17.46 12.61
CA ALA A 52 14.58 17.45 13.13
C ALA A 52 14.74 16.76 14.51
N GLN A 53 13.63 16.49 15.22
CA GLN A 53 13.65 15.74 16.47
C GLN A 53 13.55 14.21 16.26
N ALA A 54 13.31 13.75 15.03
CA ALA A 54 13.26 12.32 14.77
C ALA A 54 14.67 11.72 14.90
N PRO A 55 14.89 10.73 15.79
CA PRO A 55 16.23 10.15 16.01
C PRO A 55 16.76 9.38 14.79
N SER A 56 15.87 9.02 13.86
CA SER A 56 16.18 8.31 12.61
C SER A 56 16.20 9.23 11.39
N ILE A 57 16.19 10.56 11.55
CA ILE A 57 16.18 11.49 10.40
C ILE A 57 17.47 11.32 9.59
N ALA A 58 17.33 11.26 8.26
CA ALA A 58 18.49 11.15 7.38
C ALA A 58 19.32 12.44 7.43
N PRO A 59 20.66 12.37 7.45
CA PRO A 59 21.52 13.56 7.54
C PRO A 59 21.38 14.52 6.35
N ASN A 60 20.86 14.04 5.22
CA ASN A 60 20.65 14.77 3.98
C ASN A 60 19.18 15.14 3.72
N TRP A 61 18.29 15.11 4.73
CA TRP A 61 16.86 15.36 4.54
C TRP A 61 16.51 16.78 4.04
N GLU A 62 17.41 17.76 4.25
CA GLU A 62 17.30 19.15 3.74
C GLU A 62 18.23 19.42 2.56
N ASP A 63 18.87 18.41 1.98
CA ASP A 63 19.78 18.61 0.84
C ASP A 63 18.99 19.16 -0.36
N PRO A 64 19.31 20.38 -0.87
CA PRO A 64 18.59 20.97 -1.99
C PRO A 64 18.78 20.20 -3.31
N ALA A 65 19.81 19.34 -3.41
CA ALA A 65 19.95 18.44 -4.55
C ALA A 65 18.94 17.27 -4.51
N GLY A 66 18.27 17.07 -3.38
CA GLY A 66 17.38 15.94 -3.15
C GLY A 66 18.13 14.63 -2.93
N VAL A 67 17.39 13.52 -3.03
CA VAL A 67 17.94 12.16 -2.94
C VAL A 67 17.60 11.37 -4.19
N PRO A 68 18.53 10.55 -4.71
CA PRO A 68 18.19 9.62 -5.78
C PRO A 68 17.13 8.64 -5.29
N ILE A 69 16.16 8.31 -6.15
CA ILE A 69 15.10 7.36 -5.87
C ILE A 69 15.36 6.11 -6.69
N ASP A 70 15.53 4.96 -6.03
CA ASP A 70 15.76 3.69 -6.72
C ASP A 70 14.46 2.87 -6.89
N ALA A 71 13.46 3.14 -6.06
CA ALA A 71 12.18 2.45 -6.11
C ALA A 71 10.99 3.35 -5.73
N PHE A 72 9.87 3.17 -6.43
CA PHE A 72 8.55 3.65 -6.02
C PHE A 72 7.71 2.48 -5.52
N LEU A 73 7.00 2.66 -4.40
CA LEU A 73 6.10 1.67 -3.83
C LEU A 73 4.69 2.26 -3.79
N PHE A 74 3.77 1.69 -4.57
CA PHE A 74 2.35 1.88 -4.38
C PHE A 74 1.81 0.85 -3.39
N GLY A 75 0.66 1.12 -2.79
CA GLY A 75 0.02 0.16 -1.90
C GLY A 75 -1.36 0.60 -1.47
N GLY A 76 -2.19 -0.39 -1.15
CA GLY A 76 -3.56 -0.18 -0.68
C GLY A 76 -3.93 -1.22 0.37
N ARG A 77 -5.01 -0.96 1.10
CA ARG A 77 -5.53 -1.93 2.09
C ARG A 77 -6.37 -2.96 1.36
N ARG A 78 -5.80 -4.13 1.12
CA ARG A 78 -6.45 -5.23 0.38
C ARG A 78 -6.43 -6.48 1.25
N ALA A 79 -7.58 -6.86 1.82
CA ALA A 79 -7.66 -8.08 2.62
C ALA A 79 -7.51 -9.32 1.73
N THR A 80 -7.83 -9.21 0.44
CA THR A 80 -7.81 -10.32 -0.51
C THR A 80 -7.07 -9.99 -1.81
N VAL A 81 -6.92 -11.00 -2.67
CA VAL A 81 -6.43 -10.95 -4.06
C VAL A 81 -4.96 -10.57 -4.24
N LEU A 82 -4.53 -9.39 -3.77
CA LEU A 82 -3.17 -8.91 -4.05
C LEU A 82 -2.12 -9.56 -3.14
N PRO A 83 -0.97 -9.97 -3.72
CA PRO A 83 0.13 -10.55 -2.95
C PRO A 83 0.82 -9.48 -2.08
N LEU A 84 1.65 -9.94 -1.14
CA LEU A 84 2.40 -9.10 -0.21
C LEU A 84 3.21 -8.01 -0.91
N VAL A 85 3.87 -8.36 -2.01
CA VAL A 85 4.62 -7.45 -2.86
C VAL A 85 4.70 -7.99 -4.29
N ARG A 86 4.67 -7.09 -5.27
CA ARG A 86 4.99 -7.37 -6.67
C ARG A 86 5.75 -6.21 -7.31
N GLU A 87 6.69 -6.51 -8.19
CA GLU A 87 7.39 -5.56 -9.05
C GLU A 87 6.63 -5.43 -10.39
N ALA A 88 6.54 -4.21 -10.92
CA ALA A 88 6.06 -3.97 -12.27
C ALA A 88 7.06 -4.48 -13.31
N THR A 89 6.57 -4.96 -14.44
CA THR A 89 7.39 -5.50 -15.54
C THR A 89 7.98 -4.42 -16.44
N SER A 90 7.40 -3.22 -16.43
CA SER A 90 7.91 -2.03 -17.12
C SER A 90 7.47 -0.76 -16.39
N TRP A 91 7.98 0.39 -16.83
CA TRP A 91 7.52 1.68 -16.34
C TRP A 91 6.03 1.89 -16.59
N GLU A 92 5.54 1.63 -17.80
CA GLU A 92 4.12 1.76 -18.18
C GLU A 92 3.23 0.84 -17.35
N HIS A 93 3.66 -0.40 -17.11
CA HIS A 93 2.96 -1.30 -16.21
C HIS A 93 2.92 -0.70 -14.80
N GLY A 94 4.02 -0.14 -14.30
CA GLY A 94 4.07 0.53 -13.00
C GLY A 94 3.15 1.76 -12.92
N VAL A 95 3.02 2.54 -13.98
CA VAL A 95 2.04 3.64 -14.06
C VAL A 95 0.61 3.09 -14.01
N PHE A 96 0.32 1.98 -14.69
CA PHE A 96 -0.97 1.29 -14.59
C PHE A 96 -1.26 0.82 -13.15
N LEU A 97 -0.26 0.28 -12.44
CA LEU A 97 -0.38 -0.09 -11.04
C LEU A 97 -0.73 1.11 -10.14
N GLY A 98 -0.08 2.26 -10.38
CA GLY A 98 -0.39 3.51 -9.71
C GLY A 98 -1.81 4.01 -10.03
N ALA A 99 -2.20 3.98 -11.31
CA ALA A 99 -3.50 4.45 -11.78
C ALA A 99 -4.68 3.62 -11.23
N THR A 100 -4.47 2.32 -11.05
CA THR A 100 -5.47 1.36 -10.55
C THR A 100 -5.31 1.04 -9.06
N MET A 101 -4.47 1.80 -8.35
CA MET A 101 -4.28 1.63 -6.91
C MET A 101 -5.62 1.75 -6.18
N SER A 102 -5.92 0.79 -5.31
CA SER A 102 -7.21 0.69 -4.65
C SER A 102 -7.11 0.09 -3.26
N SER A 103 -8.10 0.37 -2.43
CA SER A 103 -8.32 -0.28 -1.14
C SER A 103 -9.71 -0.91 -1.12
N GLU A 104 -9.87 -2.02 -0.40
CA GLU A 104 -11.17 -2.65 -0.18
C GLU A 104 -11.99 -1.82 0.83
N GLN A 105 -13.24 -1.50 0.49
CA GLN A 105 -14.15 -0.75 1.38
C GLN A 105 -14.96 -1.65 2.30
N THR A 106 -15.27 -2.86 1.87
CA THR A 106 -16.10 -3.82 2.59
C THR A 106 -15.29 -5.07 2.90
N ALA A 107 -15.46 -5.61 4.11
CA ALA A 107 -15.02 -6.96 4.40
C ALA A 107 -15.89 -7.91 3.55
N ALA A 108 -15.34 -8.41 2.44
CA ALA A 108 -16.00 -9.46 1.69
C ALA A 108 -16.02 -10.74 2.54
N ALA A 109 -17.05 -11.57 2.35
CA ALA A 109 -16.99 -12.95 2.85
C ALA A 109 -15.77 -13.63 2.23
N PHE A 110 -15.09 -14.50 2.99
CA PHE A 110 -13.89 -15.19 2.52
C PHE A 110 -14.10 -15.81 1.11
N GLY A 111 -13.18 -15.52 0.18
CA GLY A 111 -13.26 -15.98 -1.20
C GLY A 111 -14.15 -15.15 -2.15
N LYS A 112 -14.72 -14.01 -1.71
CA LYS A 112 -15.42 -13.06 -2.60
C LYS A 112 -14.61 -11.76 -2.75
N VAL A 113 -14.64 -11.19 -3.96
CA VAL A 113 -14.02 -9.91 -4.26
C VAL A 113 -14.80 -8.78 -3.58
N GLY A 114 -14.10 -7.97 -2.78
CA GLY A 114 -14.66 -6.78 -2.15
C GLY A 114 -14.88 -5.62 -3.13
N GLN A 115 -15.67 -4.63 -2.71
CA GLN A 115 -15.80 -3.40 -3.50
C GLN A 115 -14.51 -2.58 -3.38
N LEU A 116 -13.93 -2.26 -4.54
CA LEU A 116 -12.70 -1.47 -4.62
C LEU A 116 -13.02 0.02 -4.58
N ARG A 117 -12.34 0.75 -3.69
CA ARG A 117 -12.19 2.20 -3.77
C ARG A 117 -10.85 2.50 -4.41
N PHE A 118 -10.91 3.07 -5.60
CA PHE A 118 -9.72 3.55 -6.31
C PHE A 118 -9.21 4.86 -5.71
N ASP A 119 -7.89 4.96 -5.62
CA ASP A 119 -7.15 6.13 -5.18
C ASP A 119 -5.85 6.21 -6.01
N PRO A 120 -5.93 6.66 -7.28
CA PRO A 120 -4.80 6.64 -8.20
C PRO A 120 -3.60 7.37 -7.61
N PHE A 121 -2.46 6.69 -7.52
CA PHE A 121 -1.19 7.22 -6.98
C PHE A 121 -1.27 7.75 -5.53
N ALA A 122 -2.34 7.43 -4.80
CA ALA A 122 -2.71 8.08 -3.53
C ALA A 122 -2.92 9.61 -3.67
N GLN A 123 -3.34 10.06 -4.85
CA GLN A 123 -3.46 11.48 -5.21
C GLN A 123 -4.90 11.95 -5.39
N LEU A 124 -5.91 11.08 -5.23
CA LEU A 124 -7.30 11.47 -5.51
C LEU A 124 -7.75 12.76 -4.77
N PRO A 125 -7.47 12.97 -3.47
CA PRO A 125 -7.86 14.20 -2.79
C PRO A 125 -6.87 15.37 -2.97
N PHE A 126 -5.75 15.16 -3.69
CA PHE A 126 -4.64 16.11 -3.80
C PHE A 126 -4.37 16.55 -5.24
N ALA A 127 -4.99 15.91 -6.23
CA ALA A 127 -4.78 16.19 -7.64
C ALA A 127 -5.08 17.66 -7.97
N GLY A 128 -4.05 18.38 -8.41
CA GLY A 128 -4.16 19.80 -8.80
C GLY A 128 -4.68 20.03 -10.23
N TYR A 129 -4.88 18.97 -11.00
CA TYR A 129 -5.37 18.98 -12.39
C TYR A 129 -5.98 17.62 -12.75
N ASN A 130 -6.39 17.44 -14.01
CA ASN A 130 -7.02 16.20 -14.47
C ASN A 130 -6.10 14.98 -14.25
N LEU A 131 -6.64 13.92 -13.64
CA LEU A 131 -5.88 12.73 -13.29
C LEU A 131 -5.48 11.86 -14.51
N GLY A 132 -6.22 11.93 -15.62
CA GLY A 132 -5.79 11.30 -16.89
C GLY A 132 -4.56 12.00 -17.48
N ASP A 133 -4.53 13.33 -17.44
CA ASP A 133 -3.33 14.10 -17.77
C ASP A 133 -2.16 13.80 -16.81
N TYR A 134 -2.46 13.56 -15.52
CA TYR A 134 -1.46 13.17 -14.53
C TYR A 134 -0.85 11.80 -14.86
N MET A 135 -1.66 10.82 -15.25
CA MET A 135 -1.16 9.53 -15.75
C MET A 135 -0.27 9.72 -16.99
N ASN A 136 -0.69 10.57 -17.94
CA ASN A 136 0.11 10.88 -19.12
C ASN A 136 1.43 11.57 -18.77
N HIS A 137 1.47 12.38 -17.71
CA HIS A 137 2.70 12.99 -17.22
C HIS A 137 3.71 11.92 -16.76
N TRP A 138 3.27 10.93 -15.97
CA TRP A 138 4.10 9.79 -15.59
C TRP A 138 4.60 8.99 -16.80
N LEU A 139 3.75 8.74 -17.79
CA LEU A 139 4.14 8.04 -19.03
C LEU A 139 5.18 8.83 -19.83
N LYS A 140 5.02 10.16 -19.94
CA LYS A 140 6.01 11.05 -20.60
C LYS A 140 7.35 11.04 -19.88
N LEU A 141 7.36 10.98 -18.54
CA LEU A 141 8.59 10.88 -17.76
C LEU A 141 9.37 9.62 -18.15
N GLY A 142 8.70 8.46 -18.17
CA GLY A 142 9.32 7.19 -18.58
C GLY A 142 9.93 7.25 -19.98
N ARG A 143 9.19 7.78 -20.96
CA ARG A 143 9.66 7.89 -22.35
C ARG A 143 10.85 8.83 -22.55
N SER A 144 11.02 9.82 -21.68
CA SER A 144 12.06 10.84 -21.81
C SER A 144 13.28 10.58 -20.93
N ALA A 145 13.18 9.61 -20.02
CA ALA A 145 14.25 9.24 -19.12
C ALA A 145 15.19 8.19 -19.71
N ASP A 146 16.38 8.10 -19.12
CA ASP A 146 17.28 6.96 -19.29
C ASP A 146 16.68 5.77 -18.53
N GLU A 147 16.27 4.72 -19.23
CA GLU A 147 15.60 3.54 -18.66
C GLU A 147 16.44 2.90 -17.54
N ALA A 148 17.77 2.90 -17.67
CA ALA A 148 18.67 2.35 -16.65
C ALA A 148 18.69 3.16 -15.34
N LYS A 149 18.11 4.36 -15.35
CA LYS A 149 18.00 5.26 -14.18
C LYS A 149 16.57 5.41 -13.70
N LEU A 150 15.59 4.80 -14.38
CA LEU A 150 14.23 4.83 -13.90
C LEU A 150 14.12 4.00 -12.61
N PRO A 151 13.47 4.54 -11.56
CA PRO A 151 13.21 3.77 -10.36
C PRO A 151 12.32 2.57 -10.70
N LYS A 152 12.59 1.42 -10.09
CA LYS A 152 11.69 0.26 -10.20
C LYS A 152 10.38 0.57 -9.48
N ILE A 153 9.26 0.11 -10.03
CA ILE A 153 7.94 0.33 -9.42
C ILE A 153 7.46 -0.98 -8.79
N PHE A 154 7.00 -0.89 -7.55
CA PHE A 154 6.45 -2.00 -6.79
C PHE A 154 5.05 -1.67 -6.30
N TYR A 155 4.28 -2.72 -6.02
CA TYR A 155 2.99 -2.64 -5.34
C TYR A 155 3.03 -3.55 -4.13
N VAL A 156 2.77 -3.01 -2.94
CA VAL A 156 2.76 -3.75 -1.67
C VAL A 156 1.36 -3.86 -1.08
N ASN A 157 1.11 -4.94 -0.35
CA ASN A 157 -0.10 -5.17 0.39
C ASN A 157 0.19 -5.79 1.77
N TRP A 158 0.23 -4.96 2.80
CA TRP A 158 0.44 -5.40 4.19
C TRP A 158 -0.80 -5.99 4.85
N PHE A 159 -1.96 -5.92 4.19
CA PHE A 159 -3.26 -6.05 4.84
C PHE A 159 -4.00 -7.34 4.48
N ARG A 160 -3.33 -8.27 3.79
CA ARG A 160 -3.93 -9.56 3.41
C ARG A 160 -4.32 -10.36 4.66
N LYS A 161 -5.52 -10.95 4.60
CA LYS A 161 -6.11 -11.70 5.71
C LYS A 161 -6.35 -13.16 5.37
N ASP A 162 -6.34 -14.00 6.40
CA ASP A 162 -6.72 -15.40 6.32
C ASP A 162 -8.25 -15.60 6.42
N GLU A 163 -8.67 -16.88 6.44
CA GLU A 163 -10.07 -17.31 6.61
C GLU A 163 -10.71 -16.82 7.91
N ASP A 164 -9.90 -16.68 8.96
CA ASP A 164 -10.32 -16.20 10.28
C ASP A 164 -10.34 -14.67 10.37
N GLY A 165 -9.97 -13.96 9.30
CA GLY A 165 -9.92 -12.50 9.24
C GLY A 165 -8.73 -11.88 9.96
N ARG A 166 -7.71 -12.69 10.31
CA ARG A 166 -6.44 -12.24 10.90
C ARG A 166 -5.49 -11.82 9.80
N PHE A 167 -4.62 -10.84 10.09
CA PHE A 167 -3.56 -10.47 9.15
C PHE A 167 -2.55 -11.61 9.04
N ILE A 168 -2.23 -12.01 7.81
CA ILE A 168 -1.24 -13.07 7.56
C ILE A 168 0.18 -12.52 7.77
N TRP A 169 0.43 -11.28 7.37
CA TRP A 169 1.71 -10.61 7.55
C TRP A 169 1.70 -9.73 8.82
N PRO A 170 2.73 -9.82 9.70
CA PRO A 170 2.76 -9.07 10.96
C PRO A 170 2.88 -7.56 10.78
N GLY A 171 3.42 -7.08 9.65
CA GLY A 171 3.49 -5.65 9.36
C GLY A 171 4.54 -4.89 10.18
N PHE A 172 4.34 -3.57 10.30
CA PHE A 172 5.19 -2.68 11.10
C PHE A 172 6.69 -2.84 10.78
N GLY A 173 7.53 -3.13 11.79
CA GLY A 173 8.96 -3.31 11.62
C GLY A 173 9.33 -4.47 10.71
N GLU A 174 8.48 -5.50 10.63
CA GLU A 174 8.74 -6.68 9.80
C GLU A 174 8.60 -6.38 8.30
N ASN A 175 7.95 -5.28 7.92
CA ASN A 175 7.94 -4.80 6.52
C ASN A 175 9.36 -4.55 5.98
N SER A 176 10.35 -4.34 6.86
CA SER A 176 11.77 -4.25 6.46
C SER A 176 12.26 -5.46 5.66
N ARG A 177 11.72 -6.65 5.88
CA ARG A 177 12.06 -7.88 5.13
C ARG A 177 11.60 -7.83 3.68
N VAL A 178 10.48 -7.17 3.42
CA VAL A 178 10.01 -6.92 2.06
C VAL A 178 10.82 -5.79 1.40
N LEU A 179 11.18 -4.76 2.18
CA LEU A 179 12.11 -3.73 1.69
C LEU A 179 13.49 -4.31 1.36
N GLU A 180 13.99 -5.28 2.13
CA GLU A 180 15.22 -6.01 1.82
C GLU A 180 15.15 -6.68 0.44
N TRP A 181 14.04 -7.37 0.14
CA TRP A 181 13.84 -7.95 -1.20
C TRP A 181 13.79 -6.88 -2.29
N ILE A 182 13.09 -5.76 -2.06
CA ILE A 182 13.05 -4.62 -2.99
C ILE A 182 14.45 -4.07 -3.27
N PHE A 183 15.27 -3.86 -2.24
CA PHE A 183 16.67 -3.45 -2.39
C PHE A 183 17.46 -4.44 -3.23
N ARG A 184 17.33 -5.75 -2.96
CA ARG A 184 18.01 -6.76 -3.77
C ARG A 184 17.51 -6.77 -5.22
N ARG A 185 16.23 -6.48 -5.47
CA ARG A 185 15.69 -6.34 -6.84
C ARG A 185 16.25 -5.12 -7.56
N THR A 186 16.38 -3.96 -6.91
CA THR A 186 16.99 -2.77 -7.52
C THR A 186 18.48 -2.97 -7.84
N GLU A 187 19.16 -3.81 -7.05
CA GLU A 187 20.57 -4.17 -7.29
C GLU A 187 20.77 -5.37 -8.25
N GLY A 188 19.70 -6.02 -8.72
CA GLY A 188 19.80 -7.22 -9.55
C GLY A 188 20.34 -8.46 -8.80
N LYS A 189 20.14 -8.53 -7.48
CA LYS A 189 20.63 -9.58 -6.57
C LYS A 189 19.53 -10.47 -5.96
N ALA A 190 18.30 -10.36 -6.45
CA ALA A 190 17.20 -11.25 -6.08
C ALA A 190 16.47 -11.70 -7.34
N ASP A 191 15.99 -12.94 -7.36
CA ASP A 191 15.14 -13.45 -8.42
C ASP A 191 13.66 -13.11 -8.12
N ALA A 192 12.80 -13.38 -9.10
CA ALA A 192 11.36 -13.22 -8.97
C ALA A 192 10.63 -14.26 -9.82
N VAL A 193 9.40 -14.58 -9.45
CA VAL A 193 8.48 -15.42 -10.22
C VAL A 193 7.58 -14.51 -11.03
N GLU A 194 7.50 -14.74 -12.33
CA GLU A 194 6.59 -14.02 -13.21
C GLU A 194 5.15 -14.50 -13.00
N THR A 195 4.22 -13.55 -12.95
CA THR A 195 2.77 -13.77 -12.82
C THR A 195 2.04 -12.84 -13.78
N PRO A 196 0.76 -13.09 -14.10
CA PRO A 196 -0.04 -12.18 -14.94
C PRO A 196 -0.12 -10.74 -14.42
N ILE A 197 0.16 -10.53 -13.13
CA ILE A 197 0.05 -9.22 -12.48
C ILE A 197 1.41 -8.58 -12.17
N GLY A 198 2.53 -9.17 -12.59
CA GLY A 198 3.89 -8.68 -12.33
C GLY A 198 4.81 -9.74 -11.74
N LEU A 199 5.93 -9.31 -11.16
CA LEU A 199 6.95 -10.21 -10.62
C LEU A 199 6.83 -10.29 -9.09
N VAL A 200 6.64 -11.49 -8.53
CA VAL A 200 6.56 -11.71 -7.08
C VAL A 200 7.85 -12.35 -6.56
N PRO A 201 8.21 -12.17 -5.27
CA PRO A 201 9.32 -12.89 -4.68
C PRO A 201 9.13 -14.41 -4.77
N ARG A 202 10.23 -15.16 -4.86
CA ARG A 202 10.20 -16.55 -4.42
C ARG A 202 10.09 -16.57 -2.89
N ALA A 203 9.38 -17.52 -2.33
CA ALA A 203 9.20 -17.60 -0.88
C ALA A 203 10.54 -17.75 -0.13
N GLU A 204 11.54 -18.41 -0.72
CA GLU A 204 12.90 -18.50 -0.17
C GLU A 204 13.70 -17.19 -0.21
N ASP A 205 13.29 -16.20 -1.00
CA ASP A 205 13.97 -14.90 -1.09
C ASP A 205 13.48 -13.91 -0.02
N LEU A 206 12.43 -14.24 0.74
CA LEU A 206 11.98 -13.47 1.89
C LEU A 206 12.51 -14.07 3.19
N ASN A 207 13.27 -13.25 3.93
CA ASN A 207 13.75 -13.63 5.25
C ASN A 207 12.58 -13.67 6.25
N ILE A 208 12.18 -14.85 6.71
CA ILE A 208 11.17 -15.05 7.76
C ILE A 208 11.75 -15.53 9.10
N GLU A 209 13.07 -15.48 9.27
CA GLU A 209 13.70 -15.89 10.53
C GLU A 209 13.16 -15.07 11.71
N GLY A 210 12.70 -15.78 12.74
CA GLY A 210 12.11 -15.18 13.95
C GLY A 210 10.62 -14.81 13.83
N LEU A 211 9.98 -15.04 12.68
CA LEU A 211 8.54 -14.84 12.52
C LEU A 211 7.76 -16.12 12.84
N ASP A 212 6.63 -15.98 13.53
CA ASP A 212 5.63 -17.03 13.70
C ASP A 212 4.69 -17.07 12.48
N ILE A 213 5.26 -17.42 11.33
CA ILE A 213 4.51 -17.59 10.07
C ILE A 213 4.85 -18.94 9.45
N SER A 214 3.83 -19.70 9.08
CA SER A 214 4.04 -20.99 8.41
C SER A 214 4.51 -20.79 6.96
N ARG A 215 5.17 -21.80 6.40
CA ARG A 215 5.61 -21.78 5.00
C ARG A 215 4.42 -21.62 4.05
N GLU A 216 3.31 -22.30 4.36
CA GLU A 216 2.07 -22.26 3.60
C GLU A 216 1.43 -20.86 3.65
N ALA A 217 1.47 -20.19 4.80
CA ALA A 217 0.99 -18.82 4.94
C ALA A 217 1.83 -17.83 4.12
N LEU A 218 3.16 -17.98 4.12
CA LEU A 218 4.06 -17.19 3.28
C LEU A 218 3.79 -17.43 1.79
N GLU A 219 3.67 -18.69 1.36
CA GLU A 219 3.34 -19.00 -0.04
C GLU A 219 1.97 -18.46 -0.42
N GLY A 220 1.00 -18.55 0.49
CA GLY A 220 -0.31 -17.91 0.36
C GLY A 220 -0.18 -16.41 0.12
N LEU A 221 0.65 -15.69 0.89
CA LEU A 221 0.93 -14.25 0.74
C LEU A 221 1.51 -13.88 -0.64
N LEU A 222 2.24 -14.78 -1.29
CA LEU A 222 2.92 -14.52 -2.57
C LEU A 222 2.18 -15.09 -3.79
N THR A 223 1.24 -16.01 -3.55
CA THR A 223 0.44 -16.63 -4.61
C THR A 223 -0.54 -15.64 -5.21
N VAL A 224 -0.61 -15.66 -6.55
CA VAL A 224 -1.57 -14.91 -7.35
C VAL A 224 -2.66 -15.88 -7.82
N ASP A 225 -3.87 -15.69 -7.32
CA ASP A 225 -5.06 -16.41 -7.81
C ASP A 225 -5.61 -15.67 -9.03
N GLU A 226 -5.33 -16.20 -10.22
CA GLU A 226 -5.73 -15.60 -11.49
C GLU A 226 -7.26 -15.43 -11.61
N ALA A 227 -8.05 -16.36 -11.08
CA ALA A 227 -9.50 -16.26 -11.12
C ALA A 227 -9.99 -15.13 -10.20
N ALA A 228 -9.37 -14.97 -9.03
CA ALA A 228 -9.69 -13.88 -8.11
C ALA A 228 -9.29 -12.51 -8.69
N VAL A 229 -8.14 -12.42 -9.38
CA VAL A 229 -7.73 -11.21 -10.09
C VAL A 229 -8.69 -10.91 -11.25
N ALA A 230 -9.07 -11.92 -12.05
CA ALA A 230 -9.99 -11.74 -13.17
C ALA A 230 -11.35 -11.21 -12.72
N ALA A 231 -11.82 -11.62 -11.53
CA ALA A 231 -13.05 -11.12 -10.94
C ALA A 231 -13.00 -9.62 -10.54
N GLU A 232 -11.83 -8.99 -10.49
CA GLU A 232 -11.67 -7.54 -10.27
C GLU A 232 -11.72 -6.70 -11.55
N LEU A 233 -11.49 -7.33 -12.72
CA LEU A 233 -11.40 -6.64 -14.01
C LEU A 233 -12.62 -5.75 -14.32
N PRO A 234 -13.87 -6.16 -14.06
CA PRO A 234 -15.02 -5.30 -14.33
C PRO A 234 -15.00 -3.99 -13.52
N GLN A 235 -14.56 -4.04 -12.26
CA GLN A 235 -14.43 -2.84 -11.41
C GLN A 235 -13.33 -1.91 -11.92
N ILE A 236 -12.20 -2.48 -12.38
CA ILE A 236 -11.09 -1.71 -12.96
C ILE A 236 -11.52 -1.05 -14.27
N GLU A 237 -12.22 -1.78 -15.13
CA GLU A 237 -12.72 -1.28 -16.41
C GLU A 237 -13.76 -0.16 -16.22
N GLU A 238 -14.74 -0.37 -15.34
CA GLU A 238 -15.73 0.66 -14.99
C GLU A 238 -15.05 1.92 -14.46
N TYR A 239 -14.07 1.77 -13.57
CA TYR A 239 -13.31 2.90 -13.03
C TYR A 239 -12.49 3.62 -14.10
N LEU A 240 -11.74 2.89 -14.94
CA LEU A 240 -10.92 3.52 -15.98
C LEU A 240 -11.79 4.22 -17.05
N ALA A 241 -12.98 3.69 -17.35
CA ALA A 241 -13.93 4.33 -18.25
C ALA A 241 -14.39 5.73 -17.76
N THR A 242 -14.34 6.01 -16.45
CA THR A 242 -14.71 7.33 -15.90
C THR A 242 -13.80 8.47 -16.38
N TYR A 243 -12.59 8.16 -16.85
CA TYR A 243 -11.66 9.16 -17.40
C TYR A 243 -12.00 9.58 -18.84
N GLY A 244 -12.84 8.81 -19.55
CA GLY A 244 -13.21 9.09 -20.94
C GLY A 244 -12.00 9.34 -21.83
N ASP A 245 -12.07 10.40 -22.64
CA ASP A 245 -11.02 10.79 -23.59
C ASP A 245 -9.68 11.18 -22.93
N ALA A 246 -9.68 11.45 -21.62
CA ALA A 246 -8.46 11.79 -20.88
C ALA A 246 -7.64 10.55 -20.48
N LEU A 247 -8.18 9.34 -20.62
CA LEU A 247 -7.46 8.11 -20.31
C LEU A 247 -6.34 7.89 -21.34
N PRO A 248 -5.06 7.82 -20.93
CA PRO A 248 -3.99 7.53 -21.88
C PRO A 248 -4.13 6.12 -22.47
N ALA A 249 -3.90 5.99 -23.78
CA ALA A 249 -4.04 4.73 -24.50
C ALA A 249 -3.15 3.62 -23.92
N GLU A 250 -1.99 3.98 -23.38
CA GLU A 250 -1.06 3.04 -22.75
C GLU A 250 -1.66 2.42 -21.47
N ILE A 251 -2.52 3.13 -20.73
CA ILE A 251 -3.21 2.57 -19.55
C ILE A 251 -4.25 1.54 -19.98
N SER A 252 -5.02 1.84 -21.04
CA SER A 252 -5.96 0.87 -21.63
C SER A 252 -5.22 -0.36 -22.17
N ALA A 253 -4.07 -0.17 -22.83
CA ALA A 253 -3.27 -1.28 -23.34
C ALA A 253 -2.72 -2.18 -22.21
N GLN A 254 -2.41 -1.62 -21.04
CA GLN A 254 -2.02 -2.41 -19.86
C GLN A 254 -3.22 -3.22 -19.30
N LEU A 255 -4.43 -2.65 -19.30
CA LEU A 255 -5.64 -3.40 -18.95
C LEU A 255 -5.89 -4.55 -19.94
N ASP A 256 -5.77 -4.31 -21.24
CA ASP A 256 -5.94 -5.34 -22.27
C ASP A 256 -4.89 -6.45 -22.15
N SER A 257 -3.65 -6.08 -21.84
CA SER A 257 -2.56 -7.04 -21.60
C SER A 257 -2.85 -7.91 -20.38
N LEU A 258 -3.39 -7.33 -19.30
CA LEU A 258 -3.80 -8.06 -18.11
C LEU A 258 -4.97 -9.02 -18.41
N LYS A 259 -5.98 -8.55 -19.14
CA LYS A 259 -7.11 -9.40 -19.59
C LYS A 259 -6.61 -10.61 -20.39
N ALA A 260 -5.73 -10.36 -21.36
CA ALA A 260 -5.13 -11.41 -22.18
C ALA A 260 -4.31 -12.41 -21.35
N ALA A 261 -3.50 -11.93 -20.39
CA ALA A 261 -2.70 -12.78 -19.52
C ALA A 261 -3.56 -13.68 -18.60
N LEU A 262 -4.76 -13.21 -18.24
CA LEU A 262 -5.73 -13.94 -17.41
C LEU A 262 -6.72 -14.79 -18.22
N ASN A 263 -6.63 -14.78 -19.57
CA ASN A 263 -7.61 -15.39 -20.48
C ASN A 263 -9.06 -14.91 -20.22
N ALA A 264 -9.24 -13.63 -19.90
CA ALA A 264 -10.51 -13.01 -19.51
C ALA A 264 -11.03 -11.98 -20.54
#